data_AF-A0A662PGG7-F1
#
_entry.id   AF-A0A662PGG7-F1
#
_cell.length_a   1.000
_cell.length_b   1.000
_cell.length_c   1.000
_cell.angle_alpha   90.00
_cell.angle_beta   90.00
_cell.angle_gamma   90.00
#
_symmetry.space_group_name_H-M   'P 1'
#
loop_
_entity.id
_entity.type
_entity.pdbx_description
1 polymer ?
#
loop_
_entity_poly.entity_id
_entity_poly.type
_entity_poly.pdbx_seq_one_letter_code
_entity_poly.pdbx_strand_id
1 'polypeptide(L)'
;MSKIAGLSARSGIKTGLIQNNFVFLRIYNICLELFPVRIIQIKFFRHKENIEEEFKKLVFKKQLVIKCLGVQKKSVYYFDFCGEINTEKVLELSKERALELGIKKVIVASETGLSALKAVEMLDGIEVIVVTSALGTKVEHTGMGDLLIGIPDEEIFKKVNKKCTVVRGTDPFHNINAPFHEMTNEKIIRAILHCISSGVSVCILGVLMATDNGVLKKGEEVIACGGSFLGLDTACVVRASNSVDIFTEEGLVIEEILCKPRNPKYEWPITQKKMER
;
A
#
# COMPACT_ATOMS: atom_id res chain seq x y z
N MET A 1 43.96 49.25 26.72
CA MET A 1 44.98 48.73 25.78
C MET A 1 44.32 48.55 24.41
N SER A 2 44.88 49.22 23.38
CA SER A 2 44.76 49.03 21.90
C SER A 2 43.38 48.57 21.34
N LYS A 3 42.57 49.33 20.60
CA LYS A 3 42.77 50.32 19.50
C LYS A 3 43.35 49.72 18.20
N ILE A 4 42.66 50.04 17.08
CA ILE A 4 43.15 50.16 15.66
C ILE A 4 43.19 48.82 14.89
N ALA A 5 42.81 48.63 13.62
CA ALA A 5 42.14 49.34 12.49
C ALA A 5 41.88 48.22 11.43
N GLY A 6 40.95 48.27 10.47
CA GLY A 6 40.52 49.34 9.57
C GLY A 6 41.23 49.19 8.21
N LEU A 7 40.49 48.91 7.12
CA LEU A 7 40.68 49.34 5.70
C LEU A 7 39.75 48.48 4.79
N SER A 8 38.65 48.95 4.20
CA SER A 8 38.48 49.89 3.06
C SER A 8 39.23 49.41 1.80
N ALA A 9 38.73 49.44 0.56
CA ALA A 9 37.47 49.81 -0.07
C ALA A 9 37.59 49.49 -1.60
N ARG A 10 36.44 49.31 -2.27
CA ARG A 10 36.11 49.73 -3.66
C ARG A 10 37.01 49.30 -4.85
N SER A 11 36.37 48.58 -5.78
CA SER A 11 36.18 48.90 -7.21
C SER A 11 35.50 47.66 -7.84
N GLY A 12 34.51 47.69 -8.72
CA GLY A 12 34.15 48.67 -9.73
C GLY A 12 34.34 48.05 -11.13
N ILE A 13 33.29 47.40 -11.64
CA ILE A 13 32.98 47.16 -13.08
C ILE A 13 33.77 46.06 -13.84
N LYS A 14 33.09 44.96 -14.23
CA LYS A 14 32.68 44.63 -15.62
C LYS A 14 32.09 43.21 -15.74
N THR A 15 30.87 43.16 -16.25
CA THR A 15 30.22 42.00 -16.86
C THR A 15 31.09 41.34 -17.92
N GLY A 16 31.22 40.01 -17.85
CA GLY A 16 31.76 39.16 -18.90
C GLY A 16 30.98 37.85 -18.94
N LEU A 17 30.07 37.73 -19.89
CA LEU A 17 29.41 36.47 -20.27
C LEU A 17 30.48 35.51 -20.81
N ILE A 18 30.83 34.45 -20.09
CA ILE A 18 31.51 33.28 -20.67
C ILE A 18 30.97 32.00 -19.99
N GLN A 19 30.10 31.32 -20.74
CA GLN A 19 29.89 29.87 -20.86
C GLN A 19 30.08 28.94 -19.64
N ASN A 20 29.00 28.19 -19.37
CA ASN A 20 28.94 26.80 -18.89
C ASN A 20 29.27 26.46 -17.42
N ASN A 21 28.42 25.58 -16.88
CA ASN A 21 28.64 24.70 -15.71
C ASN A 21 28.43 25.26 -14.29
N PHE A 22 27.20 25.68 -13.97
CA PHE A 22 26.73 25.83 -12.58
C PHE A 22 25.46 25.02 -12.31
N VAL A 23 25.56 23.67 -12.30
CA VAL A 23 24.51 22.78 -11.74
C VAL A 23 25.10 21.64 -10.89
N PHE A 24 26.41 21.35 -10.93
CA PHE A 24 26.92 20.04 -10.49
C PHE A 24 27.59 19.95 -9.09
N LEU A 25 27.29 20.86 -8.15
CA LEU A 25 27.98 20.86 -6.85
C LEU A 25 27.09 20.89 -5.60
N ARG A 26 25.85 20.42 -5.68
CA ARG A 26 24.97 20.28 -4.49
C ARG A 26 24.71 18.86 -4.01
N ILE A 27 25.11 17.85 -4.77
CA ILE A 27 24.93 16.42 -4.40
C ILE A 27 26.11 15.91 -3.54
N TYR A 28 27.31 16.46 -3.72
CA TYR A 28 28.52 15.89 -3.11
C TYR A 28 28.63 16.09 -1.58
N ASN A 29 28.07 17.16 -1.02
CA ASN A 29 28.17 17.44 0.42
C ASN A 29 27.09 16.78 1.28
N ILE A 30 25.97 16.32 0.70
CA ILE A 30 24.90 15.69 1.50
C ILE A 30 25.22 14.22 1.82
N CYS A 31 26.03 13.55 1.00
CA CYS A 31 26.36 12.13 1.20
C CYS A 31 27.35 11.85 2.34
N LEU A 32 28.12 12.84 2.81
CA LEU A 32 29.18 12.61 3.81
C LEU A 32 28.73 12.83 5.27
N GLU A 33 27.63 13.55 5.52
CA GLU A 33 27.23 13.90 6.89
C GLU A 33 26.27 12.91 7.57
N LEU A 34 25.66 11.95 6.86
CA LEU A 34 24.52 11.19 7.42
C LEU A 34 24.63 9.65 7.49
N PHE A 35 25.76 9.03 7.12
CA PHE A 35 25.86 7.55 7.18
C PHE A 35 27.24 7.02 7.61
N PRO A 36 27.33 6.21 8.70
CA PRO A 36 28.47 5.34 8.93
C PRO A 36 28.22 4.00 8.26
N VAL A 37 28.21 3.95 6.92
CA VAL A 37 28.14 2.68 6.19
C VAL A 37 29.38 2.58 5.33
N ARG A 38 30.21 1.56 5.60
CA ARG A 38 31.47 1.21 4.91
C ARG A 38 31.53 1.70 3.46
N ILE A 39 31.98 2.93 3.27
CA ILE A 39 32.20 3.53 1.95
C ILE A 39 33.42 2.83 1.38
N ILE A 40 33.20 2.16 0.26
CA ILE A 40 34.22 1.73 -0.70
C ILE A 40 35.28 2.82 -0.75
N GLN A 41 36.53 2.51 -0.39
CA GLN A 41 37.67 3.38 -0.67
C GLN A 41 37.71 3.61 -2.19
N ILE A 42 37.06 4.66 -2.66
CA ILE A 42 37.25 5.17 -4.00
C ILE A 42 38.66 5.74 -3.95
N LYS A 43 39.63 4.97 -4.47
CA LYS A 43 41.00 5.44 -4.72
C LYS A 43 40.88 6.79 -5.41
N PHE A 44 41.38 7.85 -4.77
CA PHE A 44 41.47 9.17 -5.38
C PHE A 44 42.34 9.07 -6.63
N PHE A 45 41.72 9.00 -7.80
CA PHE A 45 42.40 9.15 -9.07
C PHE A 45 42.49 10.64 -9.40
N ARG A 46 43.72 11.08 -9.68
CA ARG A 46 44.11 12.48 -9.82
C ARG A 46 43.70 13.11 -11.17
N HIS A 47 42.75 12.53 -11.90
CA HIS A 47 42.27 13.05 -13.17
C HIS A 47 40.74 13.23 -13.15
N LYS A 48 40.34 14.50 -13.30
CA LYS A 48 38.98 15.05 -13.14
C LYS A 48 37.97 14.56 -14.19
N GLU A 49 38.41 13.85 -15.23
CA GLU A 49 37.62 13.61 -16.44
C GLU A 49 36.87 12.27 -16.47
N ASN A 50 37.09 11.36 -15.51
CA ASN A 50 36.59 9.98 -15.61
C ASN A 50 35.52 9.58 -14.58
N ILE A 51 35.18 10.44 -13.63
CA ILE A 51 34.26 10.10 -12.52
C ILE A 51 32.83 9.91 -13.05
N GLU A 52 32.36 10.77 -13.96
CA GLU A 52 30.98 10.72 -14.45
C GLU A 52 30.72 9.48 -15.32
N GLU A 53 31.72 9.07 -16.10
CA GLU A 53 31.64 7.92 -16.99
C GLU A 53 31.80 6.59 -16.22
N GLU A 54 32.65 6.55 -15.19
CA GLU A 54 32.70 5.43 -14.24
C GLU A 54 31.45 5.34 -13.39
N PHE A 55 30.86 6.46 -12.94
CA PHE A 55 29.61 6.45 -12.18
C PHE A 55 28.45 5.96 -13.04
N LYS A 56 28.35 6.41 -14.30
CA LYS A 56 27.40 5.87 -15.29
C LYS A 56 27.63 4.38 -15.51
N LYS A 57 28.88 3.92 -15.65
CA LYS A 57 29.22 2.49 -15.74
C LYS A 57 28.87 1.72 -14.46
N LEU A 58 29.00 2.30 -13.27
CA LEU A 58 28.64 1.67 -12.00
C LEU A 58 27.13 1.54 -11.84
N VAL A 59 26.37 2.57 -12.21
CA VAL A 59 24.90 2.56 -12.26
C VAL A 59 24.39 1.58 -13.34
N PHE A 60 25.12 1.41 -14.45
CA PHE A 60 24.77 0.46 -15.50
C PHE A 60 25.21 -1.00 -15.22
N LYS A 61 26.37 -1.21 -14.60
CA LYS A 61 26.94 -2.57 -14.32
C LYS A 61 26.49 -3.16 -12.99
N LYS A 62 26.05 -2.34 -12.05
CA LYS A 62 25.36 -2.77 -10.84
C LYS A 62 24.07 -1.97 -10.77
N GLN A 63 22.98 -2.67 -10.52
CA GLN A 63 21.61 -2.19 -10.40
C GLN A 63 21.49 -1.22 -9.20
N LEU A 64 22.13 -0.06 -9.30
CA LEU A 64 22.20 0.95 -8.27
C LEU A 64 20.92 1.78 -8.39
N VAL A 65 19.89 1.37 -7.65
CA VAL A 65 18.67 2.15 -7.52
C VAL A 65 19.00 3.39 -6.69
N ILE A 66 19.16 4.53 -7.36
CA ILE A 66 19.23 5.83 -6.70
C ILE A 66 17.83 6.16 -6.18
N LYS A 67 17.51 5.75 -4.95
CA LYS A 67 16.33 6.26 -4.24
C LYS A 67 16.65 7.69 -3.81
N CYS A 68 16.05 8.67 -4.50
CA CYS A 68 16.04 10.04 -4.01
C CYS A 68 15.35 10.07 -2.65
N LEU A 69 16.08 10.49 -1.61
CA LEU A 69 15.51 10.71 -0.29
C LEU A 69 14.50 11.87 -0.38
N GLY A 70 13.21 11.54 -0.30
CA GLY A 70 12.12 12.50 -0.37
C GLY A 70 11.03 12.14 0.62
N VAL A 71 10.42 13.16 1.23
CA VAL A 71 9.23 13.00 2.08
C VAL A 71 8.01 13.31 1.23
N GLN A 72 7.03 12.41 1.20
CA GLN A 72 5.76 12.62 0.51
C GLN A 72 4.67 12.95 1.54
N LYS A 73 3.80 13.89 1.21
CA LYS A 73 2.60 14.21 1.99
C LYS A 73 1.37 13.65 1.28
N LYS A 74 0.62 12.81 1.97
CA LYS A 74 -0.65 12.22 1.50
C LYS A 74 -1.71 12.35 2.58
N SER A 75 -2.98 12.49 2.19
CA SER A 75 -4.13 12.49 3.09
C SER A 75 -4.56 11.06 3.40
N VAL A 76 -5.00 10.82 4.63
CA VAL A 76 -5.59 9.54 5.07
C VAL A 76 -6.94 9.85 5.71
N TYR A 77 -7.96 9.07 5.35
CA TYR A 77 -9.31 9.22 5.91
C TYR A 77 -9.51 8.28 7.10
N TYR A 78 -9.99 8.84 8.22
CA TYR A 78 -10.31 8.08 9.41
C TYR A 78 -11.82 8.08 9.64
N PHE A 79 -12.44 6.90 9.60
CA PHE A 79 -13.87 6.76 9.87
C PHE A 79 -14.13 6.64 11.37
N ASP A 80 -15.22 7.23 11.84
CA ASP A 80 -15.63 7.15 13.24
C ASP A 80 -16.20 5.76 13.60
N PHE A 81 -16.73 5.04 12.61
CA PHE A 81 -17.34 3.72 12.76
C PHE A 81 -16.73 2.71 11.78
N CYS A 82 -16.73 1.43 12.15
CA CYS A 82 -16.35 0.31 11.28
C CYS A 82 -17.52 -0.12 10.37
N GLY A 83 -17.26 -0.89 9.31
CA GLY A 83 -18.28 -1.61 8.54
C GLY A 83 -19.01 -0.82 7.44
N GLU A 84 -20.19 -1.32 7.06
CA GLU A 84 -20.83 -1.08 5.75
C GLU A 84 -21.10 0.39 5.43
N ILE A 85 -21.39 1.21 6.44
CA ILE A 85 -21.67 2.64 6.26
C ILE A 85 -20.57 3.39 5.49
N ASN A 86 -19.34 2.87 5.50
CA ASN A 86 -18.19 3.48 4.83
C ASN A 86 -17.97 2.99 3.40
N THR A 87 -18.70 1.96 2.93
CA THR A 87 -18.38 1.23 1.71
C THR A 87 -18.26 2.13 0.47
N GLU A 88 -19.22 3.01 0.26
CA GLU A 88 -19.20 3.93 -0.88
C GLU A 88 -18.00 4.88 -0.81
N LYS A 89 -17.70 5.42 0.38
CA LYS A 89 -16.57 6.33 0.55
C LYS A 89 -15.23 5.63 0.35
N VAL A 90 -15.10 4.37 0.80
CA VAL A 90 -13.92 3.55 0.52
C VAL A 90 -13.71 3.38 -0.98
N LEU A 91 -14.77 3.03 -1.72
CA LEU A 91 -14.68 2.85 -3.18
C LEU A 91 -14.35 4.16 -3.91
N GLU A 92 -14.90 5.29 -3.48
CA GLU A 92 -14.58 6.62 -4.00
C GLU A 92 -13.09 6.94 -3.84
N LEU A 93 -12.56 6.79 -2.62
CA LEU A 93 -11.15 7.07 -2.29
C LEU A 93 -10.19 6.12 -3.04
N SER A 94 -10.58 4.86 -3.17
CA SER A 94 -9.83 3.87 -3.95
C SER A 94 -9.78 4.23 -5.43
N LYS A 95 -10.89 4.70 -6.01
CA LYS A 95 -10.93 5.15 -7.41
C LYS A 95 -10.02 6.35 -7.63
N GLU A 96 -10.14 7.36 -6.78
CA GLU A 96 -9.32 8.57 -6.84
C GLU A 96 -7.83 8.21 -6.82
N ARG A 97 -7.41 7.40 -5.84
CA ARG A 97 -6.00 7.02 -5.72
C ARG A 97 -5.51 6.13 -6.85
N ALA A 98 -6.32 5.19 -7.31
CA ALA A 98 -5.97 4.35 -8.43
C ALA A 98 -5.70 5.18 -9.69
N LEU A 99 -6.54 6.18 -9.97
CA LEU A 99 -6.34 7.10 -11.09
C LEU A 99 -5.09 7.97 -10.91
N GLU A 100 -4.84 8.49 -9.71
CA GLU A 100 -3.63 9.28 -9.42
C GLU A 100 -2.33 8.51 -9.61
N LEU A 101 -2.31 7.23 -9.25
CA LEU A 101 -1.12 6.36 -9.37
C LEU A 101 -1.03 5.63 -10.71
N GLY A 102 -2.09 5.65 -11.51
CA GLY A 102 -2.18 4.80 -12.71
C GLY A 102 -2.28 3.30 -12.38
N ILE A 103 -2.77 2.96 -11.18
CA ILE A 103 -3.03 1.58 -10.79
C ILE A 103 -4.28 1.08 -11.52
N LYS A 104 -4.16 -0.07 -12.17
CA LYS A 104 -5.21 -0.62 -13.05
C LYS A 104 -6.15 -1.60 -12.36
N LYS A 105 -5.76 -2.13 -11.20
CA LYS A 105 -6.47 -3.21 -10.52
C LYS A 105 -6.85 -2.83 -9.09
N VAL A 106 -8.09 -3.15 -8.73
CA VAL A 106 -8.59 -3.01 -7.36
C VAL A 106 -9.09 -4.37 -6.86
N ILE A 107 -8.49 -4.84 -5.78
CA ILE A 107 -8.99 -5.98 -5.01
C ILE A 107 -10.14 -5.51 -4.13
N VAL A 108 -11.27 -6.22 -4.16
CA VAL A 108 -12.44 -5.96 -3.31
C VAL A 108 -12.84 -7.24 -2.58
N ALA A 109 -12.72 -7.25 -1.26
CA ALA A 109 -13.24 -8.34 -0.44
C ALA A 109 -14.77 -8.29 -0.37
N SER A 110 -15.45 -9.40 -0.63
CA SER A 110 -16.90 -9.47 -0.52
C SER A 110 -17.41 -10.88 -0.22
N GLU A 111 -17.94 -11.09 0.97
CA GLU A 111 -18.44 -12.41 1.39
C GLU A 111 -19.90 -12.68 1.00
N THR A 112 -20.71 -11.64 0.83
CA THR A 112 -22.11 -11.74 0.37
C THR A 112 -22.27 -11.36 -1.10
N GLY A 113 -21.27 -10.72 -1.70
CA GLY A 113 -21.30 -10.17 -3.05
C GLY A 113 -21.89 -8.77 -3.16
N LEU A 114 -22.46 -8.20 -2.09
CA LEU A 114 -23.07 -6.86 -2.13
C LEU A 114 -22.02 -5.75 -2.34
N SER A 115 -20.89 -5.80 -1.63
CA SER A 115 -19.77 -4.87 -1.86
C SER A 115 -19.21 -4.99 -3.27
N ALA A 116 -19.15 -6.22 -3.81
CA ALA A 116 -18.68 -6.48 -5.15
C ALA A 116 -19.59 -5.83 -6.22
N LEU A 117 -20.92 -5.96 -6.08
CA LEU A 117 -21.88 -5.32 -6.98
C LEU A 117 -21.76 -3.80 -6.96
N LYS A 118 -21.61 -3.19 -5.78
CA LYS A 118 -21.35 -1.74 -5.66
C LYS A 118 -20.01 -1.36 -6.31
N ALA A 119 -18.96 -2.15 -6.08
CA ALA A 119 -17.63 -1.86 -6.60
C ALA A 119 -17.56 -1.87 -8.12
N VAL A 120 -18.15 -2.87 -8.80
CA VAL A 120 -18.14 -2.94 -10.27
C VAL A 120 -18.91 -1.79 -10.92
N GLU A 121 -19.81 -1.11 -10.21
CA GLU A 121 -20.51 0.07 -10.69
C GLU A 121 -19.70 1.35 -10.43
N MET A 122 -19.13 1.51 -9.24
CA MET A 122 -18.39 2.72 -8.86
C MET A 122 -17.00 2.79 -9.48
N LEU A 123 -16.31 1.65 -9.63
CA LEU A 123 -14.95 1.54 -10.15
C LEU A 123 -14.90 1.35 -11.66
N ASP A 124 -15.93 1.80 -12.40
CA ASP A 124 -15.93 1.77 -13.86
C ASP A 124 -14.65 2.38 -14.44
N GLY A 125 -14.07 1.68 -15.43
CA GLY A 125 -12.77 1.98 -16.03
C GLY A 125 -11.55 1.38 -15.30
N ILE A 126 -11.74 0.72 -14.16
CA ILE A 126 -10.68 0.04 -13.40
C ILE A 126 -11.01 -1.45 -13.30
N GLU A 127 -10.01 -2.32 -13.44
CA GLU A 127 -10.20 -3.77 -13.33
C GLU A 127 -10.49 -4.16 -11.87
N VAL A 128 -11.73 -4.53 -11.60
CA VAL A 128 -12.12 -5.04 -10.29
C VAL A 128 -11.80 -6.54 -10.22
N ILE A 129 -11.19 -6.95 -9.11
CA ILE A 129 -10.98 -8.36 -8.76
C ILE A 129 -11.65 -8.58 -7.42
N VAL A 130 -12.69 -9.41 -7.41
CA VAL A 130 -13.40 -9.74 -6.19
C VAL A 130 -12.73 -10.92 -5.53
N VAL A 131 -12.46 -10.82 -4.24
CA VAL A 131 -11.96 -11.94 -3.43
C VAL A 131 -13.00 -12.34 -2.40
N THR A 132 -13.23 -13.64 -2.26
CA THR A 132 -14.16 -14.21 -1.28
C THR A 132 -13.66 -15.54 -0.75
N SER A 133 -14.11 -15.90 0.45
CA SER A 133 -13.81 -17.19 1.08
C SER A 133 -14.36 -18.38 0.29
N ALA A 134 -13.94 -19.59 0.65
CA ALA A 134 -14.44 -20.82 0.03
C ALA A 134 -15.98 -20.90 0.14
N LEU A 135 -16.63 -21.40 -0.92
CA LEU A 135 -18.09 -21.50 -0.95
C LEU A 135 -18.55 -22.45 0.16
N GLY A 136 -19.51 -22.00 0.95
CA GLY A 136 -20.11 -22.82 2.00
C GLY A 136 -19.34 -22.82 3.32
N THR A 137 -18.30 -21.98 3.45
CA THR A 137 -17.68 -21.72 4.75
C THR A 137 -18.72 -21.14 5.71
N LYS A 138 -18.84 -21.77 6.88
CA LYS A 138 -19.69 -21.31 7.98
C LYS A 138 -18.84 -20.60 9.01
N VAL A 139 -19.27 -19.39 9.39
CA VAL A 139 -18.69 -18.65 10.51
C VAL A 139 -19.74 -18.61 11.60
N GLU A 140 -19.49 -19.37 12.65
CA GLU A 140 -20.43 -19.56 13.76
C GLU A 140 -20.12 -18.59 14.91
N HIS A 141 -21.10 -18.33 15.76
CA HIS A 141 -20.95 -17.50 16.97
C HIS A 141 -20.48 -16.06 16.72
N THR A 142 -20.85 -15.48 15.57
CA THR A 142 -20.59 -14.06 15.31
C THR A 142 -21.62 -13.19 16.02
N GLY A 143 -21.30 -11.91 16.24
CA GLY A 143 -22.26 -10.92 16.74
C GLY A 143 -23.47 -10.67 15.82
N MET A 144 -23.49 -11.25 14.60
CA MET A 144 -24.59 -11.20 13.64
C MET A 144 -25.32 -12.56 13.50
N GLY A 145 -24.99 -13.54 14.33
CA GLY A 145 -25.42 -14.93 14.17
C GLY A 145 -24.52 -15.70 13.22
N ASP A 146 -24.91 -16.94 12.91
CA ASP A 146 -24.12 -17.80 12.03
C ASP A 146 -24.23 -17.32 10.57
N LEU A 147 -23.09 -17.19 9.90
CA LEU A 147 -22.99 -16.67 8.55
C LEU A 147 -22.49 -17.75 7.59
N LEU A 148 -23.13 -17.82 6.43
CA LEU A 148 -22.62 -18.56 5.28
C LEU A 148 -21.91 -17.58 4.34
N ILE A 149 -20.63 -17.80 4.08
CA ILE A 149 -19.79 -16.89 3.30
C ILE A 149 -19.31 -17.53 1.99
N GLY A 150 -18.52 -16.81 1.20
CA GLY A 150 -18.09 -17.26 -0.12
C GLY A 150 -18.99 -16.86 -1.29
N ILE A 151 -19.83 -15.82 -1.14
CA ILE A 151 -20.93 -15.42 -2.03
C ILE A 151 -21.88 -16.61 -2.27
N PRO A 152 -22.69 -16.98 -1.26
CA PRO A 152 -23.53 -18.18 -1.31
C PRO A 152 -24.73 -18.06 -2.26
N ASP A 153 -25.20 -16.84 -2.52
CA ASP A 153 -26.27 -16.60 -3.49
C ASP A 153 -25.74 -16.74 -4.92
N GLU A 154 -26.19 -17.78 -5.62
CA GLU A 154 -25.78 -18.07 -6.99
C GLU A 154 -26.12 -16.97 -7.99
N GLU A 155 -27.25 -16.28 -7.80
CA GLU A 155 -27.67 -15.20 -8.70
C GLU A 155 -26.79 -13.97 -8.51
N ILE A 156 -26.42 -13.65 -7.27
CA ILE A 156 -25.42 -12.61 -6.98
C ILE A 156 -24.06 -13.01 -7.57
N PHE A 157 -23.61 -14.25 -7.35
CA PHE A 157 -22.34 -14.73 -7.89
C PHE A 157 -22.30 -14.63 -9.43
N LYS A 158 -23.35 -15.08 -10.13
CA LYS A 158 -23.45 -14.96 -11.59
C LYS A 158 -23.40 -13.50 -12.06
N LYS A 159 -24.05 -12.57 -11.34
CA LYS A 159 -24.04 -11.13 -11.67
C LYS A 159 -22.65 -10.53 -11.51
N VAL A 160 -21.96 -10.84 -10.41
CA VAL A 160 -20.59 -10.37 -10.14
C VAL A 160 -19.61 -10.95 -11.16
N ASN A 161 -19.62 -12.27 -11.36
CA ASN A 161 -18.67 -12.97 -12.23
C ASN A 161 -18.83 -12.62 -13.73
N LYS A 162 -19.96 -12.02 -14.14
CA LYS A 162 -20.15 -11.47 -15.48
C LYS A 162 -19.44 -10.13 -15.70
N LYS A 163 -19.15 -9.40 -14.63
CA LYS A 163 -18.61 -8.03 -14.67
C LYS A 163 -17.14 -7.95 -14.25
N CYS A 164 -16.64 -8.94 -13.50
CA CYS A 164 -15.28 -8.93 -12.97
C CYS A 164 -14.74 -10.35 -12.72
N THR A 165 -13.44 -10.45 -12.52
CA THR A 165 -12.80 -11.69 -12.06
C THR A 165 -13.14 -11.95 -10.59
N VAL A 166 -13.57 -13.16 -10.26
CA VAL A 166 -13.82 -13.58 -8.88
C VAL A 166 -12.80 -14.64 -8.47
N VAL A 167 -12.01 -14.34 -7.45
CA VAL A 167 -11.10 -15.27 -6.78
C VAL A 167 -11.80 -15.80 -5.54
N ARG A 168 -12.14 -17.08 -5.57
CA ARG A 168 -12.74 -17.80 -4.45
C ARG A 168 -11.72 -18.81 -3.93
N GLY A 169 -11.40 -18.76 -2.64
CA GLY A 169 -10.38 -19.65 -2.08
C GLY A 169 -10.36 -19.69 -0.56
N THR A 170 -9.44 -20.50 -0.03
CA THR A 170 -9.16 -20.53 1.40
C THR A 170 -8.40 -19.28 1.81
N ASP A 171 -8.61 -18.87 3.06
CA ASP A 171 -7.94 -17.74 3.70
C ASP A 171 -6.53 -18.16 4.16
N PRO A 172 -5.42 -17.60 3.59
CA PRO A 172 -4.06 -17.85 4.04
C PRO A 172 -3.82 -17.74 5.55
N PHE A 173 -4.58 -16.91 6.27
CA PHE A 173 -4.41 -16.73 7.71
C PHE A 173 -5.35 -17.59 8.57
N HIS A 174 -6.18 -18.45 7.97
CA HIS A 174 -7.11 -19.32 8.67
C HIS A 174 -6.95 -20.80 8.26
N ASN A 175 -6.87 -21.08 6.95
CA ASN A 175 -6.50 -22.34 6.28
C ASN A 175 -6.80 -23.65 7.07
N ILE A 176 -5.89 -24.63 7.06
CA ILE A 176 -6.03 -25.92 7.75
C ILE A 176 -6.15 -25.78 9.27
N ASN A 177 -5.75 -24.62 9.81
CA ASN A 177 -5.76 -24.33 11.24
C ASN A 177 -7.11 -23.78 11.74
N ALA A 178 -8.07 -23.57 10.83
CA ALA A 178 -9.39 -23.02 11.14
C ALA A 178 -10.16 -23.81 12.22
N PRO A 179 -10.15 -25.16 12.23
CA PRO A 179 -10.88 -25.93 13.24
C PRO A 179 -10.23 -25.93 14.63
N PHE A 180 -8.95 -25.58 14.72
CA PHE A 180 -8.23 -25.61 16.00
C PHE A 180 -8.38 -24.28 16.72
N HIS A 181 -8.60 -24.31 18.03
CA HIS A 181 -8.68 -23.10 18.85
C HIS A 181 -7.31 -22.57 19.30
N GLU A 182 -6.23 -23.28 18.99
CA GLU A 182 -4.87 -22.90 19.35
C GLU A 182 -4.41 -21.63 18.64
N MET A 183 -3.48 -20.92 19.28
CA MET A 183 -2.84 -19.74 18.72
C MET A 183 -1.73 -20.16 17.76
N THR A 184 -1.97 -19.99 16.47
CA THR A 184 -1.00 -20.28 15.41
C THR A 184 -0.31 -19.00 14.94
N ASN A 185 0.81 -19.12 14.20
CA ASN A 185 1.53 -17.97 13.66
C ASN A 185 0.61 -17.08 12.82
N GLU A 186 -0.26 -17.68 12.01
CA GLU A 186 -1.20 -16.97 11.16
C GLU A 186 -2.20 -16.13 11.96
N LYS A 187 -2.73 -16.71 13.06
CA LYS A 187 -3.65 -16.02 13.97
C LYS A 187 -2.95 -14.88 14.72
N ILE A 188 -1.69 -15.06 15.11
CA ILE A 188 -0.88 -14.00 15.72
C ILE A 188 -0.71 -12.84 14.73
N ILE A 189 -0.34 -13.13 13.48
CA ILE A 189 -0.21 -12.12 12.42
C ILE A 189 -1.53 -11.37 12.25
N ARG A 190 -2.65 -12.08 12.11
CA ARG A 190 -3.98 -11.48 12.01
C ARG A 190 -4.33 -10.60 13.22
N ALA A 191 -4.06 -11.06 14.44
CA ALA A 191 -4.31 -10.29 15.65
C ALA A 191 -3.50 -8.99 15.70
N ILE A 192 -2.23 -9.02 15.25
CA ILE A 192 -1.39 -7.82 15.13
C ILE A 192 -1.97 -6.86 14.10
N LEU A 193 -2.42 -7.35 12.94
CA LEU A 193 -3.03 -6.51 11.90
C LEU A 193 -4.34 -5.86 12.37
N HIS A 194 -5.11 -6.57 13.22
CA HIS A 194 -6.33 -6.02 13.83
C HIS A 194 -6.06 -4.85 14.77
N CYS A 195 -4.83 -4.68 15.30
CA CYS A 195 -4.44 -3.47 16.02
C CYS A 195 -4.48 -2.22 15.13
N ILE A 196 -4.35 -2.38 13.80
CA ILE A 196 -4.48 -1.29 12.82
C ILE A 196 -5.95 -1.16 12.41
N SER A 197 -6.51 -2.23 11.84
CA SER A 197 -7.94 -2.44 11.55
C SER A 197 -8.17 -3.86 11.05
N SER A 198 -9.39 -4.39 11.21
CA SER A 198 -9.75 -5.67 10.59
C SER A 198 -9.64 -5.59 9.06
N GLY A 199 -10.04 -4.46 8.46
CA GLY A 199 -9.92 -4.27 7.02
C GLY A 199 -8.48 -4.36 6.49
N VAL A 200 -7.45 -3.96 7.24
CA VAL A 200 -6.03 -4.14 6.81
C VAL A 200 -5.68 -5.62 6.68
N SER A 201 -6.12 -6.47 7.62
CA SER A 201 -5.85 -7.91 7.52
C SER A 201 -6.54 -8.53 6.31
N VAL A 202 -7.75 -8.06 5.99
CA VAL A 202 -8.52 -8.46 4.82
C VAL A 202 -7.90 -7.94 3.51
N CYS A 203 -7.36 -6.72 3.49
CA CYS A 203 -6.65 -6.18 2.32
C CYS A 203 -5.43 -7.04 1.96
N ILE A 204 -4.60 -7.35 2.96
CA ILE A 204 -3.44 -8.24 2.78
C ILE A 204 -3.91 -9.60 2.27
N LEU A 205 -4.89 -10.19 2.95
CA LEU A 205 -5.47 -11.48 2.59
C LEU A 205 -5.92 -11.53 1.12
N GLY A 206 -6.70 -10.54 0.70
CA GLY A 206 -7.23 -10.45 -0.65
C GLY A 206 -6.12 -10.42 -1.71
N VAL A 207 -5.07 -9.65 -1.46
CA VAL A 207 -3.91 -9.57 -2.36
C VAL A 207 -3.16 -10.90 -2.43
N LEU A 208 -2.94 -11.56 -1.28
CA LEU A 208 -2.29 -12.88 -1.26
C LEU A 208 -3.10 -13.91 -2.05
N MET A 209 -4.40 -14.01 -1.79
CA MET A 209 -5.29 -14.94 -2.49
C MET A 209 -5.33 -14.68 -4.00
N ALA A 210 -5.41 -13.41 -4.43
CA ALA A 210 -5.42 -13.06 -5.84
C ALA A 210 -4.07 -13.34 -6.52
N THR A 211 -2.95 -13.18 -5.82
CA THR A 211 -1.61 -13.48 -6.34
C THR A 211 -1.38 -15.00 -6.42
N ASP A 212 -1.81 -15.76 -5.42
CA ASP A 212 -1.71 -17.22 -5.40
C ASP A 212 -2.56 -17.87 -6.51
N ASN A 213 -3.67 -17.25 -6.90
CA ASN A 213 -4.48 -17.69 -8.04
C ASN A 213 -3.99 -17.18 -9.40
N GLY A 214 -2.85 -16.47 -9.45
CA GLY A 214 -2.25 -15.97 -10.69
C GLY A 214 -2.99 -14.80 -11.35
N VAL A 215 -3.96 -14.19 -10.64
CA VAL A 215 -4.69 -13.01 -11.12
C VAL A 215 -3.84 -11.75 -10.96
N LEU A 216 -3.04 -11.70 -9.88
CA LEU A 216 -1.99 -10.70 -9.69
C LEU A 216 -0.61 -11.30 -9.93
N LYS A 217 0.34 -10.44 -10.31
CA LYS A 217 1.76 -10.80 -10.40
C LYS A 217 2.52 -10.30 -9.17
N LYS A 218 3.49 -11.07 -8.70
CA LYS A 218 4.41 -10.63 -7.65
C LYS A 218 5.09 -9.30 -8.05
N GLY A 219 5.10 -8.33 -7.14
CA GLY A 219 5.62 -6.99 -7.36
C GLY A 219 4.62 -6.00 -8.00
N GLU A 220 3.44 -6.45 -8.43
CA GLU A 220 2.39 -5.58 -8.97
C GLU A 220 1.80 -4.68 -7.86
N GLU A 221 1.64 -3.38 -8.14
CA GLU A 221 0.99 -2.45 -7.22
C GLU A 221 -0.52 -2.43 -7.48
N VAL A 222 -1.31 -2.63 -6.42
CA VAL A 222 -2.77 -2.70 -6.48
C VAL A 222 -3.41 -1.89 -5.35
N ILE A 223 -4.66 -1.44 -5.55
CA ILE A 223 -5.49 -1.01 -4.42
C ILE A 223 -6.21 -2.22 -3.86
N ALA A 224 -6.18 -2.40 -2.54
CA ALA A 224 -6.95 -3.43 -1.85
C ALA A 224 -7.97 -2.80 -0.92
N CYS A 225 -9.23 -3.22 -1.04
CA CYS A 225 -10.35 -2.77 -0.21
C CYS A 225 -10.85 -3.93 0.65
N GLY A 226 -10.86 -3.71 1.96
CA GLY A 226 -11.32 -4.64 2.98
C GLY A 226 -12.27 -3.96 3.97
N GLY A 227 -12.86 -4.73 4.87
CA GLY A 227 -13.82 -4.22 5.83
C GLY A 227 -13.92 -5.05 7.09
N SER A 228 -14.56 -4.47 8.09
CA SER A 228 -14.98 -5.16 9.31
C SER A 228 -16.45 -5.59 9.18
N PHE A 229 -16.78 -6.80 9.61
CA PHE A 229 -18.15 -7.35 9.59
C PHE A 229 -18.75 -7.43 8.17
N LEU A 230 -19.51 -6.40 7.77
CA LEU A 230 -20.15 -6.27 6.47
C LEU A 230 -19.64 -5.01 5.78
N GLY A 231 -19.55 -5.06 4.45
CA GLY A 231 -19.12 -3.93 3.63
C GLY A 231 -17.62 -3.67 3.68
N LEU A 232 -17.21 -2.45 3.32
CA LEU A 232 -15.82 -2.00 3.27
C LEU A 232 -15.63 -0.80 4.18
N ASP A 233 -14.51 -0.76 4.92
CA ASP A 233 -14.14 0.37 5.77
C ASP A 233 -12.66 0.74 5.69
N THR A 234 -11.87 0.01 4.91
CA THR A 234 -10.42 0.15 4.83
C THR A 234 -9.96 -0.03 3.39
N ALA A 235 -9.01 0.81 2.96
CA ALA A 235 -8.32 0.62 1.68
C ALA A 235 -6.83 0.96 1.78
N CYS A 236 -6.01 0.19 1.07
CA CYS A 236 -4.56 0.33 1.04
C CYS A 236 -4.01 0.23 -0.39
N VAL A 237 -2.88 0.89 -0.66
CA VAL A 237 -2.00 0.56 -1.79
C VAL A 237 -1.09 -0.57 -1.32
N VAL A 238 -1.07 -1.67 -2.05
CA VAL A 238 -0.34 -2.88 -1.68
C VAL A 238 0.49 -3.37 -2.86
N ARG A 239 1.76 -3.66 -2.60
CA ARG A 239 2.62 -4.39 -3.53
C ARG A 239 2.40 -5.89 -3.34
N ALA A 240 1.90 -6.54 -4.39
CA ALA A 240 1.46 -7.92 -4.37
C ALA A 240 2.62 -8.90 -4.19
N SER A 241 2.35 -10.00 -3.49
CA SER A 241 3.25 -11.13 -3.33
C SER A 241 2.44 -12.39 -3.05
N ASN A 242 3.04 -13.56 -3.31
CA ASN A 242 2.45 -14.83 -2.96
C ASN A 242 2.46 -15.04 -1.45
N SER A 243 1.51 -15.81 -0.92
CA SER A 243 1.42 -16.09 0.51
C SER A 243 2.68 -16.75 1.08
N VAL A 244 3.29 -17.67 0.31
CA VAL A 244 4.55 -18.35 0.68
C VAL A 244 5.74 -17.41 0.80
N ASP A 245 5.69 -16.27 0.11
CA ASP A 245 6.79 -15.29 0.00
C ASP A 245 6.54 -14.03 0.83
N ILE A 246 5.46 -13.99 1.63
CA ILE A 246 4.97 -12.77 2.31
C ILE A 246 6.06 -12.03 3.10
N PHE A 247 6.99 -12.76 3.74
CA PHE A 247 8.06 -12.19 4.57
C PHE A 247 9.44 -12.20 3.91
N THR A 248 9.52 -12.48 2.61
CA THR A 248 10.77 -12.38 1.84
C THR A 248 11.12 -10.92 1.56
N GLU A 249 12.34 -10.65 1.06
CA GLU A 249 12.75 -9.28 0.67
C GLU A 249 11.84 -8.68 -0.40
N GLU A 250 11.33 -9.51 -1.30
CA GLU A 250 10.34 -9.15 -2.31
C GLU A 250 8.90 -9.46 -1.88
N GLY A 251 8.69 -9.59 -0.56
CA GLY A 251 7.41 -9.87 0.07
C GLY A 251 6.38 -8.75 -0.13
N LEU A 252 5.21 -8.98 0.44
CA LEU A 252 4.10 -8.03 0.38
C LEU A 252 4.45 -6.76 1.15
N VAL A 253 4.11 -5.60 0.59
CA VAL A 253 4.29 -4.31 1.27
C VAL A 253 3.01 -3.50 1.20
N ILE A 254 2.57 -2.98 2.34
CA ILE A 254 1.56 -1.93 2.37
C ILE A 254 2.29 -0.61 2.14
N GLU A 255 2.17 -0.06 0.93
CA GLU A 255 2.85 1.18 0.53
C GLU A 255 2.11 2.40 1.08
N GLU A 256 0.76 2.37 1.08
CA GLU A 256 -0.08 3.44 1.59
C GLU A 256 -1.35 2.90 2.26
N ILE A 257 -1.84 3.61 3.28
CA ILE A 257 -3.18 3.41 3.84
C ILE A 257 -4.03 4.62 3.42
N LEU A 258 -5.09 4.38 2.66
CA LEU A 258 -5.95 5.44 2.13
C LEU A 258 -7.02 5.83 3.13
N CYS A 259 -7.63 4.82 3.74
CA CYS A 259 -8.64 5.00 4.77
C CYS A 259 -8.70 3.80 5.71
N LYS A 260 -9.15 4.05 6.95
CA LYS A 260 -9.48 3.00 7.92
C LYS A 260 -10.38 3.56 9.05
N PRO A 261 -11.04 2.71 9.85
CA PRO A 261 -11.63 3.16 11.10
C PRO A 261 -10.58 3.74 12.06
N ARG A 262 -10.92 4.83 12.76
CA ARG A 262 -10.03 5.46 13.75
C ARG A 262 -9.80 4.54 14.93
N ASN A 263 -10.86 3.92 15.45
CA ASN A 263 -10.80 2.92 16.50
C ASN A 263 -11.27 1.55 15.96
N PRO A 264 -10.34 0.61 15.74
CA PRO A 264 -10.65 -0.70 15.15
C PRO A 264 -11.29 -1.68 16.14
N LYS A 265 -11.35 -1.33 17.44
CA LYS A 265 -11.93 -2.17 18.49
C LYS A 265 -13.43 -1.97 18.66
N TYR A 266 -14.04 -1.06 17.91
CA TYR A 266 -15.48 -0.88 17.95
C TYR A 266 -16.16 -2.08 17.29
N GLU A 267 -16.87 -2.86 18.12
CA GLU A 267 -17.60 -4.05 17.71
C GLU A 267 -19.04 -3.73 17.32
N TRP A 268 -19.59 -4.55 16.42
CA TRP A 268 -21.01 -4.58 16.10
C TRP A 268 -21.84 -5.14 17.28
N PRO A 269 -23.10 -4.70 17.52
CA PRO A 269 -23.90 -3.76 16.76
C PRO A 269 -23.79 -2.33 17.33
N ILE A 270 -23.10 -1.45 16.61
CA ILE A 270 -23.32 -0.01 16.76
C ILE A 270 -24.47 0.34 15.83
N THR A 271 -25.45 1.11 16.31
CA THR A 271 -26.49 1.66 15.44
C THR A 271 -25.81 2.60 14.43
N GLN A 272 -25.53 2.10 13.23
CA GLN A 272 -24.85 2.86 12.18
C GLN A 272 -25.82 3.85 11.53
N LYS A 273 -26.03 5.00 12.17
CA LYS A 273 -26.74 6.13 11.55
C LYS A 273 -25.73 7.11 11.01
N LYS A 274 -25.90 7.54 9.75
CA LYS A 274 -25.21 8.73 9.25
C LYS A 274 -25.61 9.88 10.17
N MET A 275 -24.65 10.51 10.82
CA MET A 275 -24.92 11.77 11.51
C MET A 275 -25.24 12.80 10.43
N GLU A 276 -26.48 13.29 10.42
CA GLU A 276 -26.85 14.49 9.67
C GLU A 276 -25.99 15.63 10.26
N ARG A 277 -25.01 16.10 9.48
CA ARG A 277 -24.22 17.29 9.79
C ARG A 277 -24.57 18.39 8.82
#